data_AF-A0AAT9GP56-F1
#
_entry.id   AF-A0AAT9GP56-F1
#
_cell.length_a   1.000
_cell.length_b   1.000
_cell.length_c   1.000
_cell.angle_alpha   90.00
_cell.angle_beta   90.00
_cell.angle_gamma   90.00
#
_symmetry.space_group_name_H-M   'P 1'
#
loop_
_entity.id
_entity.type
_entity.pdbx_description
1 polymer ?
#
loop_
_entity_poly.entity_id
_entity_poly.type
_entity_poly.pdbx_seq_one_letter_code
_entity_poly.pdbx_strand_id
1 'polypeptide(L)'
;MSCSTLILFGFKTLNSNILLMKLKIVSPPSPYKGKRYAVLSKKNADYLGNYVRVVTKNKELILKVVVSNKIKDDEIGISRLFINNEEEAEVEPQKIEESREIIVETPLKIDGLDDYIKKILYQQPVYEGEKIYIPFIHGRFEIEIKKVDNQVGYIGKSTIIILT
;
A
#
# COMPACT_ATOMS: atom_id res chain seq x y z
N MET A 1 -7.65 5.75 -48.40
CA MET A 1 -7.13 6.66 -47.36
C MET A 1 -8.28 6.94 -46.39
N SER A 2 -8.31 6.29 -45.23
CA SER A 2 -9.31 6.54 -44.19
C SER A 2 -8.66 7.26 -43.02
N CYS A 3 -9.14 8.45 -42.68
CA CYS A 3 -8.82 9.15 -41.45
C CYS A 3 -9.44 8.39 -40.27
N SER A 4 -8.63 7.69 -39.50
CA SER A 4 -9.03 7.15 -38.20
C SER A 4 -9.07 8.29 -37.18
N THR A 5 -10.26 8.51 -36.62
CA THR A 5 -10.55 9.49 -35.57
C THR A 5 -9.74 9.17 -34.31
N LEU A 6 -8.88 10.09 -33.87
CA LEU A 6 -8.28 10.09 -32.53
C LEU A 6 -9.40 10.33 -31.51
N ILE A 7 -9.67 9.35 -30.65
CA ILE A 7 -10.44 9.58 -29.42
C ILE A 7 -9.42 10.00 -28.35
N LEU A 8 -9.30 11.31 -28.12
CA LEU A 8 -8.70 11.84 -26.90
C LEU A 8 -9.60 11.45 -25.72
N PHE A 9 -9.15 10.49 -24.91
CA PHE A 9 -9.69 10.31 -23.57
C PHE A 9 -9.25 11.51 -22.72
N GLY A 10 -10.11 12.51 -22.66
CA GLY A 10 -10.02 13.59 -21.68
C GLY A 10 -10.24 13.02 -20.29
N PHE A 11 -9.15 12.80 -19.56
CA PHE A 11 -9.22 12.65 -18.10
C PHE A 11 -9.78 13.97 -17.53
N LYS A 12 -11.05 13.95 -17.16
CA LYS A 12 -11.61 14.97 -16.28
C LYS A 12 -10.85 14.87 -14.95
N THR A 13 -9.90 15.77 -14.77
CA THR A 13 -9.36 16.15 -13.47
C THR A 13 -10.52 16.67 -12.62
N LEU A 14 -11.09 15.79 -11.79
CA LEU A 14 -11.91 16.23 -10.68
C LEU A 14 -10.98 16.92 -9.68
N ASN A 15 -10.95 18.25 -9.78
CA ASN A 15 -10.41 19.16 -8.77
C ASN A 15 -10.93 18.74 -7.40
N SER A 16 -10.06 18.09 -6.65
CA SER A 16 -10.08 18.19 -5.20
C SER A 16 -8.85 19.02 -4.86
N ASN A 17 -9.05 20.18 -4.20
CA ASN A 17 -8.00 20.87 -3.46
C ASN A 17 -7.60 19.98 -2.28
N ILE A 18 -7.08 18.78 -2.56
CA ILE A 18 -6.45 17.94 -1.56
C ILE A 18 -5.11 18.61 -1.30
N LEU A 19 -5.01 19.23 -0.14
CA LEU A 19 -3.80 19.90 0.30
C LEU A 19 -2.73 18.81 0.49
N LEU A 20 -1.82 18.68 -0.48
CA LEU A 20 -0.67 17.79 -0.38
C LEU A 20 0.18 18.24 0.81
N MET A 21 0.29 17.38 1.82
CA MET A 21 1.08 17.64 3.01
C MET A 21 2.52 17.21 2.73
N LYS A 22 3.45 18.16 2.78
CA LYS A 22 4.89 17.85 2.70
C LYS A 22 5.40 17.42 4.06
N LEU A 23 5.92 16.20 4.14
CA LEU A 23 6.48 15.63 5.38
C LEU A 23 7.91 15.16 5.15
N LYS A 24 8.74 15.36 6.18
CA LYS A 24 10.10 14.82 6.22
C LYS A 24 10.06 13.33 6.51
N ILE A 25 10.72 12.54 5.68
CA ILE A 25 10.84 11.10 5.87
C ILE A 25 11.87 10.83 6.96
N VAL A 26 11.46 10.05 7.97
CA VAL A 26 12.34 9.54 9.02
C VAL A 26 12.28 8.03 9.11
N SER A 27 13.28 7.43 9.77
CA SER A 27 13.24 5.99 10.04
C SER A 27 12.12 5.68 11.03
N PRO A 28 11.22 4.72 10.74
CA PRO A 28 10.10 4.44 11.62
C PRO A 28 10.58 3.87 12.97
N PRO A 29 9.94 4.24 14.08
CA PRO A 29 10.25 3.68 15.40
C PRO A 29 9.86 2.20 15.48
N SER A 30 10.44 1.48 16.46
CA SER A 30 9.97 0.12 16.81
C SER A 30 8.50 0.17 17.27
N PRO A 31 7.64 -0.80 16.91
CA PRO A 31 7.92 -2.07 16.19
C PRO A 31 7.72 -2.00 14.67
N TYR A 32 7.73 -0.80 14.08
CA TYR A 32 7.43 -0.57 12.65
C TYR A 32 8.68 -0.53 11.76
N LYS A 33 9.88 -0.69 12.34
CA LYS A 33 11.13 -0.83 11.58
C LYS A 33 11.03 -1.96 10.56
N GLY A 34 11.36 -1.65 9.31
CA GLY A 34 11.35 -2.62 8.20
C GLY A 34 9.96 -3.03 7.71
N LYS A 35 8.88 -2.45 8.25
CA LYS A 35 7.50 -2.80 7.87
C LYS A 35 6.90 -1.77 6.92
N ARG A 36 5.90 -2.19 6.14
CA ARG A 36 5.20 -1.40 5.12
C ARG A 36 4.11 -0.51 5.72
N TYR A 37 4.49 0.44 6.56
CA TYR A 37 3.55 1.37 7.19
C TYR A 37 3.99 2.83 6.98
N ALA A 38 3.00 3.72 7.00
CA ALA A 38 3.20 5.15 7.23
C ALA A 38 3.00 5.42 8.73
N VAL A 39 4.10 5.63 9.46
CA VAL A 39 4.04 5.96 10.89
C VAL A 39 3.90 7.47 11.03
N LEU A 40 2.80 7.94 11.60
CA LEU A 40 2.49 9.36 11.72
C LEU A 40 2.29 9.78 13.18
N SER A 41 2.38 11.08 13.42
CA SER A 41 1.89 11.67 14.67
C SER A 41 0.37 11.46 14.76
N LYS A 42 -0.19 11.52 15.98
CA LYS A 42 -1.64 11.36 16.18
C LYS A 42 -2.44 12.40 15.39
N LYS A 43 -2.00 13.66 15.44
CA LYS A 43 -2.64 14.78 14.72
C LYS A 43 -2.70 14.54 13.22
N ASN A 44 -1.60 14.09 12.61
CA ASN A 44 -1.56 13.84 11.18
C ASN A 44 -2.37 12.61 10.79
N ALA A 45 -2.36 11.55 11.61
CA ALA A 45 -3.19 10.36 11.37
C ALA A 45 -4.70 10.68 11.45
N ASP A 46 -5.12 11.49 12.43
CA ASP A 46 -6.51 11.92 12.57
C ASP A 46 -6.99 12.72 11.33
N TYR A 47 -6.09 13.48 10.70
CA TYR A 47 -6.37 14.22 9.46
C TYR A 47 -6.32 13.34 8.20
N LEU A 48 -5.29 12.50 8.07
CA LEU A 48 -5.00 11.73 6.86
C LEU A 48 -5.81 10.42 6.76
N GLY A 49 -6.31 9.90 7.88
CA GLY A 49 -7.13 8.70 7.93
C GLY A 49 -6.32 7.39 7.96
N ASN A 50 -6.95 6.29 7.53
CA ASN A 50 -6.41 4.94 7.68
C ASN A 50 -5.32 4.59 6.67
N TYR A 51 -5.33 5.23 5.50
CA TYR A 51 -4.40 5.00 4.42
C TYR A 51 -3.97 6.32 3.81
N VAL A 52 -2.72 6.37 3.39
CA VAL A 52 -2.15 7.55 2.75
C VAL A 52 -1.51 7.17 1.44
N ARG A 53 -1.70 8.02 0.43
CA ARG A 53 -0.89 7.98 -0.79
C ARG A 53 0.35 8.82 -0.52
N VAL A 54 1.50 8.19 -0.72
CA VAL A 54 2.83 8.78 -0.52
C VAL A 54 3.47 8.91 -1.89
N VAL A 55 3.76 10.14 -2.27
CA VAL A 55 4.44 10.50 -3.51
C VAL A 55 5.81 11.05 -3.15
N THR A 56 6.86 10.39 -3.63
CA THR A 56 8.24 10.87 -3.59
C THR A 56 8.70 11.18 -5.01
N LYS A 57 9.93 11.68 -5.17
CA LYS A 57 10.50 11.96 -6.48
C LYS A 57 10.48 10.75 -7.43
N ASN A 58 10.68 9.56 -6.89
CA ASN A 58 10.92 8.34 -7.66
C ASN A 58 9.89 7.23 -7.42
N LYS A 59 8.98 7.41 -6.46
CA LYS A 59 8.02 6.37 -6.10
C LYS A 59 6.68 6.96 -5.70
N GLU A 60 5.66 6.20 -6.02
CA GLU A 60 4.31 6.40 -5.53
C GLU A 60 3.84 5.10 -4.91
N LEU A 61 3.29 5.15 -3.69
CA LEU A 61 2.68 4.00 -3.05
C LEU A 61 1.63 4.40 -2.03
N ILE A 62 0.71 3.48 -1.74
CA ILE A 62 -0.30 3.62 -0.70
C ILE A 62 0.19 2.82 0.51
N LEU A 63 0.14 3.45 1.69
CA LEU A 63 0.57 2.86 2.95
C LEU A 63 -0.57 2.91 3.97
N LYS A 64 -0.67 1.84 4.76
CA LYS A 64 -1.50 1.86 5.96
C LYS A 64 -0.89 2.78 7.00
N VAL A 65 -1.73 3.63 7.59
CA VAL A 65 -1.35 4.55 8.65
C VAL A 65 -1.31 3.82 9.99
N VAL A 66 -0.27 4.11 10.77
CA VAL A 66 -0.16 3.74 12.19
C VAL A 66 0.33 4.95 12.97
N VAL A 67 -0.09 5.05 14.23
CA VAL A 67 0.25 6.20 15.07
C VAL A 67 1.46 5.89 15.95
N SER A 68 2.36 6.85 16.08
CA SER A 68 3.42 6.83 17.09
C SER A 68 3.64 8.21 17.70
N ASN A 69 3.83 8.25 19.01
CA ASN A 69 4.23 9.46 19.74
C ASN A 69 5.71 9.85 19.55
N LYS A 70 6.48 9.03 18.82
CA LYS A 70 7.90 9.30 18.51
C LYS A 70 8.08 10.00 17.15
N ILE A 71 7.00 10.24 16.43
CA ILE A 71 6.98 10.95 15.14
C ILE A 71 6.43 12.36 15.39
N LYS A 72 7.12 13.38 14.90
CA LYS A 72 6.67 14.78 14.98
C LYS A 72 5.62 15.08 13.90
N ASP A 73 4.93 16.21 14.05
CA ASP A 73 3.89 16.65 13.12
C ASP A 73 4.42 17.03 11.72
N ASP A 74 5.71 17.32 11.58
CA ASP A 74 6.39 17.60 10.30
C ASP A 74 7.07 16.35 9.71
N GLU A 75 6.92 15.18 10.34
CA GLU A 75 7.61 13.95 9.99
C GLU A 75 6.65 12.81 9.59
N ILE A 76 7.16 11.88 8.78
CA ILE A 76 6.53 10.60 8.48
C ILE A 76 7.57 9.48 8.58
N GLY A 77 7.28 8.47 9.40
CA GLY A 77 8.13 7.30 9.54
C GLY A 77 7.84 6.29 8.44
N ILE A 78 8.76 6.11 7.49
CA ILE A 78 8.65 5.11 6.41
C ILE A 78 9.95 4.33 6.30
N SER A 79 9.86 3.01 6.19
CA SER A 79 11.07 2.19 6.01
C SER A 79 11.70 2.47 4.64
N ARG A 80 13.01 2.75 4.65
CA ARG A 80 13.83 2.99 3.44
C ARG A 80 13.72 1.88 2.38
N LEU A 81 13.34 0.67 2.77
CA LEU A 81 13.07 -0.46 1.86
C LEU A 81 11.98 -0.14 0.83
N PHE A 82 11.03 0.73 1.16
CA PHE A 82 9.88 1.03 0.30
C PHE A 82 10.06 2.31 -0.53
N ILE A 83 10.93 3.24 -0.11
CA ILE A 83 11.03 4.61 -0.64
C ILE A 83 12.42 4.99 -1.14
N ASN A 84 13.34 4.04 -1.38
CA ASN A 84 14.64 4.27 -2.04
C ASN A 84 15.52 5.38 -1.41
N ASN A 85 15.51 5.53 -0.08
CA ASN A 85 16.27 6.56 0.66
C ASN A 85 15.90 8.01 0.34
N GLU A 86 14.69 8.27 -0.16
CA GLU A 86 14.16 9.64 -0.27
C GLU A 86 14.04 10.30 1.11
N GLU A 87 14.17 11.62 1.15
CA GLU A 87 14.17 12.42 2.39
C GLU A 87 12.84 13.16 2.64
N GLU A 88 12.03 13.35 1.60
CA GLU A 88 10.76 14.07 1.65
C GLU A 88 9.68 13.32 0.86
N ALA A 89 8.43 13.49 1.30
CA ALA A 89 7.26 12.99 0.60
C ALA A 89 6.13 14.01 0.60
N GLU A 90 5.37 14.04 -0.49
CA GLU A 90 4.05 14.62 -0.55
C GLU A 90 3.04 13.52 -0.18
N VAL A 91 2.18 13.84 0.80
CA VAL A 91 1.28 12.86 1.40
C VAL A 91 -0.15 13.38 1.34
N GLU A 92 -1.06 12.50 0.93
CA GLU A 92 -2.49 12.80 0.91
C GLU A 92 -3.34 11.65 1.47
N PRO A 93 -4.54 11.95 2.01
CA PRO A 93 -5.49 10.93 2.40
C PRO A 93 -5.86 10.04 1.22
N GLN A 94 -5.81 8.73 1.42
CA GLN A 94 -6.28 7.76 0.43
C GLN A 94 -7.40 6.90 1.04
N LYS A 95 -8.49 6.74 0.31
CA LYS A 95 -9.50 5.72 0.62
C LYS A 95 -9.19 4.49 -0.23
N ILE A 96 -9.10 3.35 0.44
CA ILE A 96 -9.08 2.04 -0.21
C ILE A 96 -10.18 1.18 0.39
N GLU A 97 -10.76 0.33 -0.45
CA GLU A 97 -11.83 -0.57 -0.04
C GLU A 97 -11.28 -1.96 0.23
N GLU A 98 -12.02 -2.70 1.06
CA GLU A 98 -11.75 -4.12 1.23
C GLU A 98 -12.07 -4.85 -0.06
N SER A 99 -11.14 -5.65 -0.58
CA SER A 99 -11.46 -6.54 -1.68
C SER A 99 -12.30 -7.69 -1.14
N ARG A 100 -13.46 -7.99 -1.73
CA ARG A 100 -14.29 -9.14 -1.33
C ARG A 100 -13.57 -10.44 -1.67
N GLU A 101 -12.95 -10.48 -2.84
CA GLU A 101 -12.15 -11.59 -3.32
C GLU A 101 -10.75 -11.13 -3.68
N ILE A 102 -9.76 -11.93 -3.32
CA ILE A 102 -8.36 -11.72 -3.70
C ILE A 102 -7.83 -13.03 -4.27
N ILE A 103 -7.37 -12.98 -5.51
CA ILE A 103 -6.76 -14.13 -6.17
C ILE A 103 -5.25 -14.01 -6.04
N VAL A 104 -4.63 -15.04 -5.49
CA VAL A 104 -3.19 -15.09 -5.24
C VAL A 104 -2.61 -16.29 -5.97
N GLU A 105 -1.58 -16.06 -6.79
CA GLU A 105 -0.76 -17.14 -7.36
C GLU A 105 0.45 -17.39 -6.46
N THR A 106 0.76 -18.66 -6.21
CA THR A 106 1.89 -19.05 -5.38
C THR A 106 2.39 -20.44 -5.80
N PRO A 107 3.72 -20.69 -5.74
CA PRO A 107 4.27 -22.01 -6.05
C PRO A 107 4.04 -23.04 -4.94
N LEU A 108 3.43 -22.65 -3.81
CA LEU A 108 3.25 -23.52 -2.64
C LEU A 108 1.81 -23.99 -2.51
N LYS A 109 1.62 -25.29 -2.31
CA LYS A 109 0.33 -25.88 -1.95
C LYS A 109 0.40 -26.47 -0.55
N ILE A 110 -0.06 -25.71 0.44
CA ILE A 110 -0.02 -26.07 1.86
C ILE A 110 -1.36 -25.69 2.51
N ASP A 111 -1.85 -26.54 3.42
CA ASP A 111 -3.06 -26.26 4.18
C ASP A 111 -2.86 -25.04 5.11
N GLY A 112 -3.86 -24.16 5.17
CA GLY A 112 -3.82 -22.93 5.99
C GLY A 112 -2.94 -21.81 5.44
N LEU A 113 -2.49 -21.91 4.18
CA LEU A 113 -1.71 -20.87 3.52
C LEU A 113 -2.50 -19.55 3.37
N ASP A 114 -3.80 -19.64 3.12
CA ASP A 114 -4.72 -18.51 3.03
C ASP A 114 -4.80 -17.73 4.35
N ASP A 115 -4.98 -18.43 5.48
CA ASP A 115 -4.98 -17.83 6.81
C ASP A 115 -3.63 -17.17 7.12
N TYR A 116 -2.53 -17.80 6.69
CA TYR A 116 -1.20 -17.25 6.87
C TYR A 116 -0.98 -15.96 6.07
N ILE A 117 -1.36 -15.94 4.79
CA ILE A 117 -1.32 -14.75 3.94
C ILE A 117 -2.21 -13.65 4.52
N LYS A 118 -3.44 -13.99 4.93
CA LYS A 118 -4.38 -13.06 5.56
C LYS A 118 -3.77 -12.43 6.80
N LYS A 119 -3.10 -13.21 7.67
CA LYS A 119 -2.44 -12.70 8.87
C LYS A 119 -1.32 -11.70 8.56
N ILE A 120 -0.53 -11.95 7.53
CA ILE A 120 0.63 -11.12 7.17
C ILE A 120 0.20 -9.83 6.46
N LEU A 121 -0.76 -9.94 5.54
CA LEU A 121 -1.25 -8.83 4.73
C LEU A 121 -2.52 -8.20 5.26
N TYR A 122 -2.90 -8.49 6.51
CA TYR A 122 -4.13 -7.98 7.10
C TYR A 122 -4.18 -6.45 7.05
N GLN A 123 -5.17 -5.93 6.33
CA GLN A 123 -5.38 -4.52 6.04
C GLN A 123 -4.18 -3.83 5.38
N GLN A 124 -3.20 -4.56 4.86
CA GLN A 124 -2.14 -3.97 4.05
C GLN A 124 -2.69 -3.67 2.65
N PRO A 125 -2.38 -2.49 2.08
CA PRO A 125 -2.66 -2.23 0.67
C PRO A 125 -1.94 -3.26 -0.19
N VAL A 126 -2.68 -3.85 -1.12
CA VAL A 126 -2.18 -4.80 -2.13
C VAL A 126 -2.67 -4.36 -3.51
N TYR A 127 -1.82 -4.49 -4.51
CA TYR A 127 -2.11 -4.10 -5.89
C TYR A 127 -2.28 -5.31 -6.79
N GLU A 128 -3.13 -5.20 -7.80
CA GLU A 128 -3.14 -6.19 -8.87
C GLU A 128 -1.79 -6.21 -9.60
N GLY A 129 -1.25 -7.42 -9.83
CA GLY A 129 0.07 -7.68 -10.38
C GLY A 129 1.22 -7.57 -9.37
N GLU A 130 0.94 -7.26 -8.10
CA GLU A 130 2.00 -7.09 -7.10
C GLU A 130 2.63 -8.44 -6.71
N LYS A 131 3.97 -8.48 -6.74
CA LYS A 131 4.76 -9.59 -6.21
C LYS A 131 5.19 -9.30 -4.79
N ILE A 132 4.85 -10.18 -3.87
CA ILE A 132 5.10 -10.01 -2.43
C ILE A 132 5.91 -11.21 -1.93
N TYR A 133 6.99 -10.94 -1.19
CA TYR A 133 7.74 -11.99 -0.51
C TYR A 133 7.19 -12.22 0.90
N ILE A 134 6.60 -13.38 1.12
CA ILE A 134 6.03 -13.81 2.39
C ILE A 134 7.08 -14.63 3.16
N PRO A 135 7.48 -14.23 4.39
CA PRO A 135 8.36 -15.03 5.23
C PRO A 135 7.75 -16.40 5.52
N PHE A 136 8.53 -17.47 5.56
CA PHE A 136 8.04 -18.82 5.88
C PHE A 136 9.14 -19.69 6.47
N ILE A 137 8.94 -20.21 7.68
CA ILE A 137 9.83 -21.06 8.51
C ILE A 137 11.35 -20.80 8.34
N HIS A 138 11.95 -21.22 7.21
CA HIS A 138 13.38 -21.09 6.86
C HIS A 138 13.64 -20.29 5.57
N GLY A 139 12.84 -19.27 5.28
CA GLY A 139 13.04 -18.45 4.10
C GLY A 139 11.89 -17.50 3.82
N ARG A 140 11.66 -17.26 2.54
CA ARG A 140 10.53 -16.49 2.00
C ARG A 140 10.10 -17.14 0.69
N PHE A 141 8.81 -17.12 0.40
CA PHE A 141 8.28 -17.47 -0.91
C PHE A 141 7.63 -16.25 -1.55
N GLU A 142 7.63 -16.22 -2.87
CA GLU A 142 6.95 -15.17 -3.64
C GLU A 142 5.48 -15.56 -3.82
N ILE A 143 4.59 -14.60 -3.64
CA ILE A 143 3.21 -14.65 -4.11
C ILE A 143 2.99 -13.53 -5.11
N GLU A 144 2.05 -13.73 -6.04
CA GLU A 144 1.59 -12.68 -6.95
C GLU A 144 0.09 -12.44 -6.76
N ILE A 145 -0.29 -11.18 -6.54
CA ILE A 145 -1.69 -10.78 -6.44
C ILE A 145 -2.26 -10.70 -7.87
N LYS A 146 -3.01 -11.70 -8.30
CA LYS A 146 -3.56 -11.76 -9.66
C LYS A 146 -4.81 -10.91 -9.84
N LYS A 147 -5.59 -10.73 -8.78
CA LYS A 147 -6.84 -9.98 -8.83
C LYS A 147 -7.21 -9.41 -7.48
N VAL A 148 -7.73 -8.19 -7.52
CA VAL A 148 -8.43 -7.48 -6.44
C VAL A 148 -9.68 -6.82 -7.04
N ASP A 149 -10.68 -6.47 -6.22
CA ASP A 149 -11.96 -5.90 -6.74
C ASP A 149 -11.76 -4.57 -7.51
N ASN A 150 -10.74 -3.80 -7.12
CA ASN A 150 -10.27 -2.58 -7.75
C ASN A 150 -8.76 -2.69 -8.00
N GLN A 151 -8.12 -1.76 -8.73
CA GLN A 151 -6.66 -1.77 -8.97
C GLN A 151 -5.81 -1.86 -7.67
N VAL A 152 -6.35 -1.36 -6.55
CA VAL A 152 -5.78 -1.49 -5.21
C VAL A 152 -6.89 -1.88 -4.23
N GLY A 153 -6.58 -2.76 -3.29
CA GLY A 153 -7.48 -3.12 -2.20
C GLY A 153 -6.71 -3.57 -0.96
N TYR A 154 -7.41 -4.10 0.03
CA TYR A 154 -6.78 -4.72 1.19
C TYR A 154 -7.47 -6.02 1.59
N ILE A 155 -6.72 -6.86 2.33
CA ILE A 155 -7.23 -8.13 2.88
C ILE A 155 -7.84 -7.88 4.26
N GLY A 156 -9.15 -8.05 4.40
CA GLY A 156 -9.85 -7.99 5.68
C GLY A 156 -10.50 -9.33 6.02
N LYS A 157 -11.82 -9.36 5.91
CA LYS A 157 -12.69 -10.53 5.88
C LYS A 157 -12.80 -11.16 4.49
N SER A 158 -12.04 -10.64 3.52
CA SER A 158 -11.89 -11.13 2.15
C SER A 158 -11.77 -12.66 2.03
N THR A 159 -12.37 -13.22 0.99
CA THR A 159 -12.09 -14.58 0.52
C THR A 159 -10.78 -14.57 -0.26
N ILE A 160 -9.85 -15.44 0.10
CA ILE A 160 -8.58 -15.62 -0.63
C ILE A 160 -8.69 -16.88 -1.47
N ILE A 161 -8.48 -16.75 -2.77
CA ILE A 161 -8.45 -17.86 -3.72
C ILE A 161 -7.00 -18.08 -4.12
N ILE A 162 -6.47 -19.26 -3.81
CA ILE A 162 -5.08 -19.62 -4.08
C ILE A 162 -5.01 -20.41 -5.39
N LEU A 163 -4.23 -19.91 -6.34
CA LEU A 163 -3.85 -20.59 -7.58
C LEU A 163 -2.42 -21.13 -7.42
N THR A 164 -2.22 -22.36 -7.88
CA THR A 164 -0.94 -23.07 -7.87
C THR A 164 -0.61 -23.58 -9.25
#